data_AF-A0A2J6HXK5-F1
#
_entry.id   AF-A0A2J6HXK5-F1
#
_cell.length_a   1.000
_cell.length_b   1.000
_cell.length_c   1.000
_cell.angle_alpha   90.00
_cell.angle_beta   90.00
_cell.angle_gamma   90.00
#
_symmetry.space_group_name_H-M   'P 1'
#
loop_
_entity.id
_entity.type
_entity.pdbx_description
1 polymer ?
#
loop_
_entity_poly.entity_id
_entity_poly.type
_entity_poly.pdbx_seq_one_letter_code
_entity_poly.pdbx_strand_id
1 'polypeptide(L)'
;MDKAELLAKCEALEEKGRIDEITALLDGFCSDDCNDPDMHYYYGRILKKQHRFGDALNAYNRALAIDPDHTKAKAGIFLVNSILSIENNLYFENSYTDEGLYDI
;
A
#
# COMPACT_ATOMS: atom_id res chain seq x y z
N MET A 1 -17.60 6.60 14.78
CA MET A 1 -17.80 6.40 13.33
C MET A 1 -17.95 4.92 13.13
N ASP A 2 -18.98 4.47 12.41
CA ASP A 2 -19.16 3.04 12.13
C ASP A 2 -18.30 2.61 10.92
N LYS A 3 -17.97 1.32 10.79
CA LYS A 3 -17.21 0.78 9.63
C LYS A 3 -17.85 1.17 8.30
N ALA A 4 -19.18 1.07 8.22
CA ALA A 4 -19.94 1.39 7.02
C ALA A 4 -19.86 2.88 6.66
N GLU A 5 -19.93 3.75 7.67
CA GLU A 5 -19.80 5.20 7.51
C GLU A 5 -18.39 5.60 7.07
N LEU A 6 -17.37 4.95 7.64
CA LEU A 6 -15.98 5.12 7.24
C LEU A 6 -15.78 4.72 5.78
N LEU A 7 -16.25 3.55 5.38
CA LEU A 7 -16.13 3.05 4.00
C LEU A 7 -16.79 3.99 2.99
N ALA A 8 -18.03 4.42 3.26
CA ALA A 8 -18.74 5.35 2.38
C ALA A 8 -17.98 6.68 2.23
N LYS A 9 -17.38 7.18 3.33
CA LYS A 9 -16.56 8.39 3.30
C LYS A 9 -15.27 8.19 2.53
N CYS A 10 -14.60 7.04 2.69
CA CYS A 10 -13.41 6.67 1.92
C CYS A 10 -13.72 6.59 0.42
N GLU A 11 -14.83 5.96 0.03
CA GLU A 11 -15.26 5.85 -1.37
C GLU A 11 -15.54 7.24 -1.97
N ALA A 12 -16.28 8.09 -1.25
CA ALA A 12 -16.55 9.47 -1.69
C ALA A 12 -15.27 10.33 -1.83
N LEU A 13 -14.25 10.07 -1.01
CA LEU A 13 -12.94 10.73 -1.11
C LEU A 13 -12.08 10.14 -2.23
N GLU A 14 -12.18 8.82 -2.50
CA GLU A 14 -11.52 8.18 -3.64
C GLU A 14 -12.04 8.76 -4.97
N GLU A 15 -13.36 8.94 -5.11
CA GLU A 15 -13.97 9.57 -6.30
C GLU A 15 -13.48 11.00 -6.52
N LYS A 16 -13.21 11.72 -5.43
CA LYS A 16 -12.67 13.09 -5.46
C LYS A 16 -11.15 13.13 -5.63
N GLY A 17 -10.47 11.98 -5.66
CA GLY A 17 -9.00 11.89 -5.73
C GLY A 17 -8.29 12.42 -4.48
N ARG A 18 -8.99 12.64 -3.36
CA ARG A 18 -8.40 13.19 -2.12
C ARG A 18 -7.82 12.08 -1.27
N ILE A 19 -6.81 11.39 -1.80
CA ILE A 19 -6.25 10.16 -1.20
C ILE A 19 -5.55 10.45 0.14
N ASP A 20 -4.98 11.65 0.34
CA ASP A 20 -4.31 12.03 1.59
C ASP A 20 -5.24 12.10 2.80
N GLU A 21 -6.48 12.57 2.59
CA GLU A 21 -7.49 12.59 3.65
C GLU A 21 -7.99 11.19 4.01
N ILE A 22 -7.99 10.27 3.03
CA ILE A 22 -8.36 8.88 3.28
C ILE A 22 -7.36 8.26 4.24
N THR A 23 -6.06 8.48 4.03
CA THR A 23 -5.04 8.00 4.97
C THR A 23 -5.20 8.60 6.35
N ALA A 24 -5.43 9.91 6.48
CA ALA A 24 -5.64 10.53 7.79
C ALA A 24 -6.89 9.97 8.51
N LEU A 25 -7.95 9.71 7.75
CA LEU A 25 -9.19 9.12 8.27
C LEU A 25 -8.98 7.67 8.74
N LEU A 26 -8.25 6.87 7.96
CA LEU A 26 -7.93 5.49 8.28
C LEU A 26 -6.92 5.37 9.43
N ASP A 27 -5.96 6.29 9.55
CA ASP A 27 -5.00 6.33 10.67
C ASP A 27 -5.72 6.60 12.00
N GLY A 28 -6.66 7.55 11.99
CA GLY A 28 -7.49 7.84 13.17
C GLY A 28 -8.38 6.65 13.55
N PHE A 29 -8.90 5.91 12.57
CA PHE A 29 -9.80 4.78 12.83
C PHE A 29 -9.07 3.49 13.23
N CYS A 30 -7.95 3.18 12.59
CA CYS A 30 -7.13 2.00 12.90
C CYS A 30 -6.46 2.09 14.28
N SER A 31 -6.40 3.29 14.88
CA SER A 31 -5.92 3.49 16.25
C SER A 31 -6.87 2.90 17.32
N ASP A 32 -8.13 2.65 16.99
CA ASP A 32 -9.20 2.23 17.93
C ASP A 32 -9.64 0.76 17.74
N ASP A 33 -8.73 -0.23 17.79
CA ASP A 33 -9.11 -1.67 17.76
C ASP A 33 -9.82 -2.12 16.46
N CYS A 34 -9.26 -1.78 15.30
CA CYS A 34 -9.76 -2.35 14.05
C CYS A 34 -9.27 -3.80 13.88
N ASN A 35 -9.98 -4.77 14.47
CA ASN A 35 -9.78 -6.21 14.26
C ASN A 35 -10.54 -6.73 13.04
N ASP A 36 -10.40 -6.04 11.90
CA ASP A 36 -11.12 -6.37 10.67
C ASP A 36 -10.15 -6.52 9.49
N PRO A 37 -10.01 -7.73 8.92
CA PRO A 37 -9.06 -7.98 7.85
C PRO A 37 -9.41 -7.20 6.57
N ASP A 38 -10.69 -6.96 6.29
CA ASP A 38 -11.09 -6.17 5.13
C ASP A 38 -10.59 -4.73 5.28
N MET A 39 -10.71 -4.14 6.47
CA MET A 39 -10.23 -2.76 6.71
C MET A 39 -8.72 -2.62 6.51
N HIS A 40 -7.94 -3.56 7.04
CA HIS A 40 -6.49 -3.59 6.81
C HIS A 40 -6.16 -3.75 5.31
N TYR A 41 -6.93 -4.57 4.58
CA TYR A 41 -6.80 -4.67 3.12
C TYR A 41 -7.14 -3.34 2.40
N TYR A 42 -8.25 -2.70 2.76
CA TYR A 42 -8.64 -1.40 2.17
C TYR A 42 -7.55 -0.36 2.42
N TYR A 43 -7.02 -0.28 3.65
CA TYR A 43 -5.94 0.64 3.99
C TYR A 43 -4.68 0.38 3.17
N GLY A 44 -4.25 -0.89 3.05
CA GLY A 44 -3.13 -1.26 2.18
C GLY A 44 -3.35 -0.88 0.71
N ARG A 45 -4.59 -0.98 0.20
CA ARG A 45 -4.95 -0.55 -1.17
C ARG A 45 -4.78 0.95 -1.36
N ILE A 46 -5.18 1.76 -0.38
CA ILE A 46 -5.00 3.22 -0.39
C ILE A 46 -3.51 3.58 -0.37
N LEU A 47 -2.75 2.98 0.54
CA LEU A 47 -1.31 3.22 0.64
C LEU A 47 -0.56 2.83 -0.64
N LYS A 48 -0.96 1.74 -1.29
CA LYS A 48 -0.43 1.36 -2.61
C LYS A 48 -0.73 2.42 -3.67
N LYS A 49 -1.94 3.00 -3.68
CA LYS A 49 -2.28 4.11 -4.61
C LYS A 49 -1.43 5.36 -4.36
N GLN A 50 -0.95 5.57 -3.13
CA GLN A 50 0.00 6.63 -2.78
C GLN A 50 1.47 6.27 -3.02
N HIS A 51 1.77 5.13 -3.65
CA HIS A 51 3.14 4.61 -3.82
C HIS A 51 3.89 4.34 -2.49
N ARG A 52 3.17 4.28 -1.36
CA ARG A 52 3.73 3.92 -0.04
C ARG A 52 3.77 2.41 0.11
N PHE A 53 4.61 1.75 -0.69
CA PHE A 53 4.62 0.30 -0.82
C PHE A 53 4.99 -0.44 0.47
N GLY A 54 5.94 0.08 1.26
CA GLY A 54 6.30 -0.51 2.55
C GLY A 54 5.13 -0.52 3.55
N ASP A 55 4.41 0.60 3.65
CA ASP A 55 3.24 0.71 4.52
C ASP A 55 2.09 -0.17 4.01
N ALA A 56 1.90 -0.25 2.69
CA ALA A 56 0.90 -1.12 2.08
C ALA A 56 1.13 -2.60 2.42
N LEU A 57 2.38 -3.08 2.37
CA LEU A 57 2.74 -4.44 2.78
C LEU A 57 2.43 -4.67 4.27
N ASN A 58 2.75 -3.72 5.14
CA ASN A 58 2.44 -3.82 6.57
C ASN A 58 0.94 -3.96 6.81
N ALA A 59 0.13 -3.14 6.12
CA ALA A 59 -1.34 -3.22 6.21
C ALA A 59 -1.87 -4.56 5.70
N TYR A 60 -1.39 -5.06 4.55
CA TYR A 60 -1.81 -6.37 4.05
C TYR A 60 -1.38 -7.53 4.96
N ASN A 61 -0.20 -7.45 5.57
CA ASN A 61 0.25 -8.46 6.54
C ASN A 61 -0.62 -8.46 7.80
N ARG A 62 -1.10 -7.29 8.26
CA ARG A 62 -2.09 -7.23 9.36
C ARG A 62 -3.42 -7.89 8.98
N ALA A 63 -3.89 -7.69 7.75
CA ALA A 63 -5.08 -8.40 7.26
C ALA A 63 -4.88 -9.92 7.31
N LEU A 64 -3.71 -10.42 6.90
CA LEU A 64 -3.37 -11.84 6.94
C LEU A 64 -3.11 -12.38 8.35
N ALA A 65 -2.71 -11.53 9.29
CA ALA A 65 -2.58 -11.93 10.69
C ALA A 65 -3.94 -12.21 11.35
N ILE A 66 -5.00 -11.53 10.89
CA ILE A 66 -6.37 -11.72 11.36
C ILE A 66 -7.06 -12.84 10.58
N ASP A 67 -6.96 -12.81 9.25
CA ASP A 67 -7.47 -13.84 8.34
C ASP A 67 -6.35 -14.34 7.41
N PRO A 68 -5.68 -15.45 7.76
CA PRO A 68 -4.64 -16.04 6.93
C PRO A 68 -5.08 -16.44 5.53
N ASP A 69 -6.38 -16.59 5.26
CA ASP A 69 -6.95 -16.96 3.97
C ASP A 69 -7.52 -15.78 3.17
N HIS A 70 -7.25 -14.56 3.63
CA HIS A 70 -7.69 -13.33 2.97
C HIS A 70 -7.06 -13.15 1.57
N THR A 71 -7.72 -13.71 0.56
CA THR A 71 -7.21 -13.84 -0.82
C THR A 71 -6.84 -12.48 -1.43
N LYS A 72 -7.64 -11.44 -1.17
CA LYS A 72 -7.37 -10.09 -1.69
C LYS A 72 -6.10 -9.48 -1.10
N ALA A 73 -5.77 -9.79 0.15
CA ALA A 73 -4.55 -9.28 0.80
C ALA A 73 -3.31 -10.00 0.25
N LYS A 74 -3.38 -11.33 0.05
CA LYS A 74 -2.33 -12.10 -0.65
C LYS A 74 -2.06 -11.53 -2.04
N ALA A 75 -3.12 -11.24 -2.81
CA ALA A 75 -3.01 -10.62 -4.13
C ALA A 75 -2.41 -9.20 -4.06
N GLY A 76 -2.78 -8.42 -3.05
CA GLY A 76 -2.20 -7.09 -2.78
C GLY A 76 -0.70 -7.14 -2.56
N ILE A 77 -0.23 -8.06 -1.71
CA ILE A 77 1.21 -8.28 -1.44
C ILE A 77 1.95 -8.69 -2.71
N PHE A 78 1.40 -9.65 -3.46
CA PHE A 78 2.00 -10.11 -4.70
C PHE A 78 2.20 -8.95 -5.70
N LEU A 79 1.19 -8.09 -5.86
CA LEU A 79 1.26 -6.93 -6.75
C LEU A 79 2.33 -5.94 -6.29
N VAL A 80 2.39 -5.63 -4.99
CA VAL A 80 3.38 -4.69 -4.44
C VAL A 80 4.80 -5.22 -4.62
N ASN A 81 5.03 -6.50 -4.29
CA ASN A 81 6.34 -7.12 -4.48
C ASN A 81 6.75 -7.17 -5.96
N SER A 82 5.78 -7.36 -6.86
CA SER A 82 6.04 -7.32 -8.31
C SER A 82 6.50 -5.92 -8.75
N ILE A 83 5.87 -4.87 -8.25
CA ILE A 83 6.25 -3.46 -8.54
C ILE A 83 7.65 -3.17 -8.00
N LEU A 84 7.92 -3.49 -6.73
CA LEU A 84 9.23 -3.27 -6.10
C LEU A 84 10.36 -4.05 -6.76
N SER A 85 10.07 -5.27 -7.25
CA SER A 85 11.05 -6.08 -8.00
C SER A 85 11.40 -5.44 -9.34
N ILE A 86 10.42 -4.89 -10.05
CA ILE A 86 10.65 -4.14 -11.30
C ILE A 86 11.47 -2.88 -11.03
N GLU A 87 11.14 -2.11 -9.99
CA GLU A 87 11.90 -0.93 -9.61
C GLU A 87 13.37 -1.27 -9.33
N ASN A 88 13.64 -2.31 -8.54
CA ASN A 88 15.01 -2.75 -8.28
C ASN A 88 15.76 -3.17 -9.55
N ASN A 89 15.13 -3.90 -10.47
CA ASN A 89 15.78 -4.28 -11.73
C ASN A 89 16.10 -3.08 -12.63
N LEU A 90 15.25 -2.04 -12.65
CA LEU A 90 15.48 -0.82 -13.42
C LEU A 90 16.66 0.01 -12.89
N TYR A 91 17.02 -0.13 -11.62
CA TYR A 91 18.18 0.56 -11.03
C TYR A 91 19.51 -0.19 -11.22
N PHE A 92 19.50 -1.51 -11.45
CA PHE A 92 20.72 -2.31 -11.67
C PHE A 92 21.19 -2.36 -13.13
N GLU A 93 20.32 -2.08 -14.12
CA GLU A 93 20.69 -2.08 -15.54
C GLU A 93 21.17 -0.71 -16.07
N ASN A 94 21.56 0.22 -15.20
CA ASN A 94 22.24 1.44 -15.66
C ASN A 94 23.75 1.21 -15.71
N SER A 95 24.22 0.50 -16.75
CA SER A 95 25.63 0.37 -17.12
C SER A 95 26.28 1.69 -17.57
N TYR A 96 25.59 2.82 -17.41
CA TYR A 96 26.10 4.18 -17.64
C TYR A 96 26.69 4.82 -16.38
N THR A 97 26.99 4.08 -15.30
CA THR A 97 28.10 4.48 -14.43
C THR A 97 29.39 4.15 -15.16
N ASP A 98 29.72 5.12 -15.99
CA ASP A 98 30.96 5.39 -16.68
C ASP A 98 32.21 5.08 -15.83
N GLU A 99 32.62 3.81 -15.76
CA GLU A 99 33.95 3.42 -15.29
C GLU A 99 35.03 3.66 -16.38
N GLY A 100 34.75 4.49 -17.39
CA GLY A 100 35.60 4.61 -18.59
C GLY A 100 36.01 6.01 -19.04
N LEU A 101 35.49 7.11 -18.47
CA LEU A 101 35.76 8.47 -18.97
C LEU A 101 36.53 9.41 -18.04
N TYR A 102 37.20 8.91 -17.01
CA TYR A 102 38.26 9.67 -16.33
C TYR A 102 39.65 9.16 -16.73
N ASP A 103 40.18 9.82 -17.77
CA ASP A 103 41.58 10.16 -18.08
C ASP A 103 42.59 9.01 -18.30
N ILE A 104 43.11 8.80 -19.52
CA ILE A 104 44.23 9.51 -20.23
C ILE A 104 45.58 9.37 -19.51
#